data_AF-A0A2M7YP64-F1
#
_entry.id   AF-A0A2M7YP64-F1
#
_cell.length_a   1.000
_cell.length_b   1.000
_cell.length_c   1.000
_cell.angle_alpha   90.00
_cell.angle_beta   90.00
_cell.angle_gamma   90.00
#
_symmetry.space_group_name_H-M   'P 1'
#
loop_
_entity.id
_entity.type
_entity.pdbx_description
1 polymer ?
#
loop_
_entity_poly.entity_id
_entity_poly.type
_entity_poly.pdbx_seq_one_letter_code
_entity_poly.pdbx_strand_id
1 'polypeptide(L)'
;MKKRILFLVLASAVFLGVFEFYIFYLSAQEITFGSYFSSILQALVGQSSNKLIRINLATKSIILFENGELLKSSKIVAAGHPRATPTPTGNFKILLKDADHISGLSGLVMPWSLRFYNGYFLHGLPYTRSGKIIDTPYSNGCIRLPAGLDQEVFNWADIGTQVQVYNSRLVKTADDPTVYYLSDDGTKDGIPSPEVFESRGFKWKDIATIPLAELINFSLATSTNP
;
A
#
# COMPACT_ATOMS: atom_id res chain seq x y z
N MET A 1 -44.50 48.59 25.14
CA MET A 1 -44.05 47.19 24.94
C MET A 1 -43.23 46.96 23.66
N LYS A 2 -43.66 47.40 22.47
CA LYS A 2 -42.97 47.09 21.18
C LYS A 2 -41.48 47.50 21.08
N LYS A 3 -41.07 48.65 21.64
CA LYS A 3 -39.66 49.11 21.58
C LYS A 3 -38.68 48.27 22.43
N ARG A 4 -39.15 47.63 23.50
CA ARG A 4 -38.31 46.75 24.35
C ARG A 4 -38.05 45.39 23.71
N ILE A 5 -39.02 44.87 22.95
CA ILE A 5 -38.89 43.62 22.18
C ILE A 5 -37.90 43.82 21.02
N LEU A 6 -38.00 44.95 20.30
CA LEU A 6 -37.06 45.27 19.21
C LEU A 6 -35.61 45.41 19.69
N PHE A 7 -35.39 45.99 20.88
CA PHE A 7 -34.05 46.13 21.46
C PHE A 7 -33.46 44.78 21.89
N LEU A 8 -34.28 43.88 22.45
CA LEU A 8 -33.85 42.53 22.82
C LEU A 8 -33.50 41.67 21.59
N VAL A 9 -34.27 41.79 20.50
CA VAL A 9 -34.00 41.08 19.23
C VAL A 9 -32.73 41.60 18.54
N LEU A 10 -32.48 42.91 18.57
CA LEU A 10 -31.24 43.50 18.04
C LEU A 10 -30.01 43.11 18.89
N ALA A 11 -30.13 43.12 20.21
CA ALA A 11 -29.05 42.70 21.10
C ALA A 11 -28.69 41.20 20.93
N SER A 12 -29.69 40.33 20.74
CA SER A 12 -29.45 38.90 20.50
C SER A 12 -28.81 38.61 19.14
N ALA A 13 -29.19 39.35 18.09
CA ALA A 13 -28.59 39.22 16.76
C ALA A 13 -27.10 39.65 16.74
N VAL A 14 -26.76 40.72 17.46
CA VAL A 14 -25.36 41.16 17.61
C VAL A 14 -24.55 40.13 18.40
N PHE A 15 -25.12 39.54 19.46
CA PHE A 15 -24.43 38.51 20.25
C PHE A 15 -24.19 37.22 19.45
N LEU A 16 -25.16 36.78 18.64
CA LEU A 16 -25.01 35.64 17.74
C LEU A 16 -23.94 35.89 16.67
N GLY A 17 -23.93 37.07 16.04
CA GLY A 17 -22.91 37.42 15.05
C GLY A 17 -21.49 37.48 15.61
N VAL A 18 -21.32 38.00 16.84
CA VAL A 18 -20.01 38.02 17.53
C VAL A 18 -19.58 36.60 17.93
N PHE A 19 -20.51 35.76 18.36
CA PHE A 19 -20.23 34.37 18.71
C PHE A 19 -19.83 33.52 17.48
N GLU A 20 -20.55 33.65 16.37
CA GLU A 20 -20.22 32.98 15.10
C GLU A 20 -18.88 33.46 14.54
N PHE A 21 -18.61 34.77 14.62
CA PHE A 21 -17.31 35.32 14.23
C PHE A 21 -16.17 34.81 15.11
N TYR A 22 -16.40 34.65 16.42
CA TYR A 22 -15.42 34.10 17.35
C TYR A 22 -15.14 32.62 17.08
N ILE A 23 -16.17 31.80 16.82
CA ILE A 23 -16.03 30.40 16.45
C ILE A 23 -15.29 30.26 15.10
N PHE A 24 -15.60 31.11 14.12
CA PHE A 24 -14.89 31.15 12.84
C PHE A 24 -13.43 31.58 13.00
N TYR A 25 -13.16 32.58 13.84
CA TYR A 25 -11.80 33.05 14.12
C TYR A 25 -10.96 31.95 14.79
N LEU A 26 -11.51 31.25 15.79
CA LEU A 26 -10.84 30.12 16.44
C LEU A 26 -10.61 28.96 15.47
N SER A 27 -11.59 28.59 14.65
CA SER A 27 -11.42 27.51 13.66
C SER A 27 -10.41 27.87 12.57
N ALA A 28 -10.38 29.14 12.13
CA ALA A 28 -9.37 29.63 11.19
C ALA A 28 -7.96 29.58 11.78
N GLN A 29 -7.79 29.88 13.09
CA GLN A 29 -6.51 29.75 13.76
C GLN A 29 -6.05 28.29 13.89
N GLU A 30 -6.95 27.36 14.22
CA GLU A 30 -6.66 25.91 14.27
C GLU A 30 -6.26 25.37 12.88
N ILE A 31 -6.96 25.78 11.81
CA ILE A 31 -6.61 25.37 10.43
C ILE A 31 -5.25 25.94 10.00
N THR A 32 -4.98 27.21 10.34
CA THR A 32 -3.70 27.87 10.00
C THR A 32 -2.55 27.27 10.80
N PHE A 33 -2.76 27.00 12.09
CA PHE A 33 -1.77 26.39 12.96
C PHE A 33 -1.50 24.94 12.55
N GLY A 34 -2.53 24.14 12.25
CA GLY A 34 -2.36 22.76 11.80
C GLY A 34 -1.60 22.64 10.47
N SER A 35 -1.88 23.53 9.51
CA SER A 35 -1.15 23.56 8.23
C SER A 35 0.29 24.06 8.39
N TYR A 36 0.50 25.10 9.19
CA TYR A 36 1.83 25.63 9.50
C TYR A 36 2.69 24.63 10.30
N PHE A 37 2.11 23.99 11.31
CA PHE A 37 2.76 22.94 12.10
C PHE A 37 3.10 21.72 11.24
N SER A 38 2.19 21.29 10.35
CA SER A 38 2.45 20.19 9.40
C SER A 38 3.61 20.52 8.44
N SER A 39 3.66 21.75 7.91
CA SER A 39 4.75 22.15 7.00
C SER A 39 6.10 22.30 7.71
N ILE A 40 6.13 22.85 8.93
CA ILE A 40 7.33 22.88 9.76
C ILE A 40 7.76 21.46 10.14
N LEU A 41 6.84 20.59 10.54
CA LEU A 41 7.15 19.20 10.87
C LEU A 41 7.74 18.47 9.66
N GLN A 42 7.17 18.63 8.47
CA GLN A 42 7.73 18.09 7.22
C GLN A 42 9.12 18.65 6.91
N ALA A 43 9.34 19.96 7.13
CA ALA A 43 10.63 20.60 6.91
C ALA A 43 11.70 20.17 7.94
N LEU A 44 11.31 19.98 9.22
CA LEU A 44 12.21 19.59 10.32
C LEU A 44 12.52 18.10 10.33
N VAL A 45 11.57 17.25 9.95
CA VAL A 45 11.78 15.79 9.88
C VAL A 45 12.63 15.41 8.67
N GLY A 46 12.83 16.34 7.72
CA GLY A 46 13.43 16.04 6.43
C GLY A 46 12.45 15.20 5.62
N GLN A 47 12.13 15.65 4.42
CA GLN A 47 11.23 14.94 3.52
C GLN A 47 11.93 13.70 2.96
N SER A 48 12.22 12.68 3.78
CA SER A 48 12.29 11.32 3.24
C SER A 48 10.87 10.97 2.86
N SER A 49 10.52 11.06 1.58
CA SER A 49 9.23 10.57 1.09
C SER A 49 8.98 9.18 1.68
N ASN A 50 7.87 9.00 2.41
CA ASN A 50 7.52 7.73 3.03
C ASN A 50 7.00 6.78 1.95
N LYS A 51 7.91 6.32 1.10
CA LYS A 51 7.65 5.39 0.00
C LYS A 51 7.71 3.96 0.54
N LEU A 52 6.68 3.18 0.22
CA LEU A 52 6.55 1.80 0.64
C LEU A 52 6.04 0.94 -0.53
N ILE A 53 6.73 -0.15 -0.79
CA ILE A 53 6.32 -1.20 -1.71
C ILE A 53 5.79 -2.37 -0.89
N ARG A 54 4.52 -2.72 -1.07
CA ARG A 54 3.90 -3.91 -0.46
C ARG A 54 3.68 -4.97 -1.52
N ILE A 55 4.09 -6.20 -1.24
CA ILE A 55 3.99 -7.32 -2.16
C ILE A 55 3.34 -8.50 -1.46
N ASN A 56 2.22 -8.96 -2.02
CA ASN A 56 1.56 -10.18 -1.58
C ASN A 56 1.83 -11.30 -2.58
N LEU A 57 2.62 -12.28 -2.14
CA LEU A 57 2.98 -13.45 -2.95
C LEU A 57 1.78 -14.36 -3.22
N ALA A 58 0.78 -14.38 -2.33
CA ALA A 58 -0.38 -15.26 -2.46
C ALA A 58 -1.31 -14.83 -3.61
N THR A 59 -1.54 -13.52 -3.73
CA THR A 59 -2.42 -12.91 -4.76
C THR A 59 -1.65 -12.38 -5.97
N LYS A 60 -0.31 -12.51 -5.95
CA LYS A 60 0.63 -11.93 -6.92
C LYS A 60 0.37 -10.45 -7.17
N SER A 61 0.24 -9.66 -6.10
CA SER A 61 -0.01 -8.22 -6.19
C SER A 61 1.15 -7.39 -5.64
N ILE A 62 1.32 -6.20 -6.22
CA ILE A 62 2.21 -5.16 -5.76
C ILE A 62 1.41 -3.87 -5.58
N ILE A 63 1.63 -3.18 -4.46
CA ILE A 63 1.01 -1.90 -4.16
C ILE A 63 2.11 -0.92 -3.76
N LEU A 64 2.07 0.27 -4.34
CA LEU A 64 2.96 1.38 -4.05
C LEU A 64 2.22 2.38 -3.18
N PHE A 65 2.83 2.74 -2.06
CA PHE A 65 2.36 3.78 -1.17
C PHE A 65 3.34 4.93 -1.16
N GLU A 66 2.83 6.14 -1.17
CA GLU A 66 3.61 7.36 -0.96
C GLU A 66 2.92 8.21 0.10
N ASN A 67 3.65 8.53 1.18
CA ASN A 67 3.13 9.32 2.30
C ASN A 67 1.86 8.74 2.95
N GLY A 68 1.73 7.41 2.94
CA GLY A 68 0.60 6.68 3.52
C GLY A 68 -0.60 6.51 2.56
N GLU A 69 -0.58 7.16 1.40
CA GLU A 69 -1.63 7.05 0.40
C GLU A 69 -1.30 5.97 -0.64
N LEU A 70 -2.32 5.26 -1.12
CA LEU A 70 -2.16 4.29 -2.20
C LEU A 70 -1.90 5.06 -3.50
N LEU A 71 -0.70 4.93 -4.03
CA LEU A 71 -0.29 5.54 -5.30
C LEU A 71 -0.69 4.65 -6.49
N LYS A 72 -0.41 3.35 -6.38
CA LYS A 72 -0.67 2.40 -7.48
C LYS A 72 -0.83 0.98 -6.96
N SER A 73 -1.67 0.20 -7.63
CA SER A 73 -1.80 -1.24 -7.45
C SER A 73 -1.67 -1.95 -8.80
N SER A 74 -0.99 -3.10 -8.83
CA SER A 74 -0.87 -3.93 -10.03
C SER A 74 -0.61 -5.40 -9.66
N LYS A 75 -0.61 -6.27 -10.67
CA LYS A 75 -0.13 -7.66 -10.54
C LYS A 75 1.37 -7.73 -10.82
N ILE A 76 2.04 -8.66 -10.15
CA ILE A 76 3.40 -9.09 -10.52
C ILE A 76 3.31 -10.23 -11.53
N VAL A 77 4.30 -10.36 -12.40
CA VAL A 77 4.35 -11.44 -13.41
C VAL A 77 4.71 -12.76 -12.73
N ALA A 78 5.77 -12.75 -11.92
CA ALA A 78 6.25 -13.95 -11.24
C ALA A 78 6.97 -13.61 -9.94
N ALA A 79 6.99 -14.58 -9.03
CA ALA A 79 7.84 -14.60 -7.85
C ALA A 79 8.59 -15.93 -7.81
N GLY A 80 9.42 -16.11 -6.79
CA GLY A 80 10.13 -17.36 -6.54
C GLY A 80 9.22 -18.57 -6.38
N HIS A 81 9.70 -19.76 -6.74
CA HIS A 81 8.91 -20.99 -6.55
C HIS A 81 8.74 -21.29 -5.05
N PRO A 82 7.52 -21.49 -4.52
CA PRO A 82 7.26 -21.57 -3.08
C PRO A 82 8.06 -22.62 -2.30
N ARG A 83 8.53 -23.68 -2.98
CA ARG A 83 9.26 -24.80 -2.36
C ARG A 83 10.72 -24.91 -2.77
N ALA A 84 11.12 -24.29 -3.87
CA ALA A 84 12.45 -24.53 -4.47
C ALA A 84 13.31 -23.28 -4.41
N THR A 85 12.74 -22.14 -4.78
CA THR A 85 13.42 -20.85 -4.85
C THR A 85 12.53 -19.76 -4.25
N PRO A 86 12.06 -19.91 -3.00
CA PRO A 86 11.05 -19.02 -2.44
C PRO A 86 11.56 -17.58 -2.36
N THR A 87 10.68 -16.63 -2.69
CA THR A 87 10.92 -15.22 -2.37
C THR A 87 10.81 -15.03 -0.86
N PRO A 88 11.79 -14.39 -0.19
CA PRO A 88 11.74 -14.19 1.25
C PRO A 88 10.62 -13.20 1.61
N THR A 89 9.90 -13.52 2.68
CA THR A 89 8.94 -12.62 3.32
C THR A 89 9.61 -11.83 4.44
N GLY A 90 9.09 -10.65 4.75
CA GLY A 90 9.62 -9.76 5.79
C GLY A 90 9.61 -8.29 5.38
N ASN A 91 10.29 -7.50 6.20
CA ASN A 91 10.49 -6.07 5.99
C ASN A 91 11.92 -5.84 5.50
N PHE A 92 12.05 -5.14 4.39
CA PHE A 92 13.29 -4.85 3.69
C PHE A 92 13.32 -3.39 3.23
N LYS A 93 14.39 -3.03 2.51
CA LYS A 93 14.54 -1.73 1.87
C LYS A 93 15.27 -1.89 0.55
N ILE A 94 15.03 -0.98 -0.38
CA ILE A 94 15.82 -0.93 -1.62
C ILE A 94 17.28 -0.59 -1.25
N LEU A 95 18.21 -1.45 -1.65
CA LEU A 95 19.64 -1.39 -1.36
C LEU A 95 20.45 -0.87 -2.54
N LEU A 96 19.98 -1.12 -3.76
CA LEU A 96 20.70 -0.80 -4.99
C LEU A 96 19.71 -0.71 -6.15
N LYS A 97 20.05 0.15 -7.11
CA LYS A 97 19.35 0.32 -8.39
C LYS A 97 20.35 0.09 -9.52
N ASP A 98 19.99 -0.74 -10.48
CA ASP A 98 20.81 -1.05 -11.66
C ASP A 98 19.88 -1.31 -12.85
N ALA A 99 19.92 -0.43 -13.85
CA ALA A 99 18.98 -0.46 -14.97
C ALA A 99 19.19 -1.68 -15.88
N ASP A 100 20.40 -2.22 -15.96
CA ASP A 100 20.79 -3.30 -16.88
C ASP A 100 21.50 -4.45 -16.15
N HIS A 101 21.00 -4.79 -14.96
CA HIS A 101 21.66 -5.75 -14.09
C HIS A 101 21.82 -7.13 -14.72
N ILE A 102 23.03 -7.68 -14.73
CA ILE A 102 23.29 -9.03 -15.22
C ILE A 102 23.32 -9.99 -14.03
N SER A 103 22.42 -10.97 -14.02
CA SER A 103 22.40 -12.00 -12.97
C SER A 103 23.69 -12.82 -12.99
N GLY A 104 24.43 -12.82 -11.88
CA GLY A 104 25.59 -13.70 -11.71
C GLY A 104 25.27 -15.19 -11.71
N LEU A 105 24.00 -15.58 -11.47
CA LEU A 105 23.56 -16.97 -11.43
C LEU A 105 23.18 -17.52 -12.81
N SER A 106 22.49 -16.73 -13.63
CA SER A 106 21.94 -17.19 -14.92
C SER A 106 22.55 -16.50 -16.14
N GLY A 107 23.29 -15.41 -15.96
CA GLY A 107 23.80 -14.58 -17.05
C GLY A 107 22.73 -13.78 -17.81
N LEU A 108 21.46 -13.82 -17.35
CA LEU A 108 20.37 -13.06 -17.95
C LEU A 108 20.46 -11.58 -17.57
N VAL A 109 20.08 -10.71 -18.50
CA VAL A 109 19.86 -9.29 -18.22
C VAL A 109 18.51 -9.14 -17.53
N MET A 110 18.50 -8.41 -16.41
CA MET A 110 17.36 -8.13 -15.57
C MET A 110 17.13 -6.62 -15.58
N PRO A 111 16.26 -6.11 -16.47
CA PRO A 111 16.12 -4.67 -16.65
C PRO A 111 15.44 -4.03 -15.43
N TRP A 112 15.77 -2.77 -15.17
CA TRP A 112 15.17 -1.96 -14.10
C TRP A 112 15.25 -2.62 -12.72
N SER A 113 16.42 -3.17 -12.41
CA SER A 113 16.63 -3.97 -11.21
C SER A 113 16.77 -3.12 -9.95
N LEU A 114 15.98 -3.48 -8.94
CA LEU A 114 16.03 -2.94 -7.59
C LEU A 114 16.34 -4.05 -6.60
N ARG A 115 17.54 -4.05 -6.03
CA ARG A 115 17.92 -5.04 -5.01
C ARG A 115 17.27 -4.68 -3.68
N PHE A 116 16.55 -5.61 -3.06
CA PHE A 116 15.92 -5.37 -1.75
C PHE A 116 16.47 -6.27 -0.63
N TYR A 117 17.05 -7.42 -0.97
CA TYR A 117 17.62 -8.34 0.01
C TYR A 117 18.63 -9.28 -0.64
N ASN A 118 19.86 -9.38 -0.15
CA ASN A 118 20.90 -10.28 -0.68
C ASN A 118 20.91 -10.35 -2.24
N GLY A 119 20.69 -11.52 -2.84
CA GLY A 119 20.58 -11.73 -4.29
C GLY A 119 19.16 -11.58 -4.88
N TYR A 120 18.23 -10.95 -4.15
CA TYR A 120 16.81 -10.81 -4.53
C TYR A 120 16.51 -9.38 -4.99
N PHE A 121 15.84 -9.32 -6.14
CA PHE A 121 15.55 -8.08 -6.84
C PHE A 121 14.07 -8.00 -7.22
N LEU A 122 13.54 -6.77 -7.29
CA LEU A 122 12.42 -6.46 -8.19
C LEU A 122 13.04 -6.10 -9.54
N HIS A 123 12.53 -6.63 -10.64
CA HIS A 123 13.04 -6.30 -11.98
C HIS A 123 11.98 -6.60 -13.06
N GLY A 124 12.17 -6.09 -14.27
CA GLY A 124 11.33 -6.42 -15.43
C GLY A 124 11.50 -7.87 -15.91
N LEU A 125 10.87 -8.27 -17.01
CA LEU A 125 11.09 -9.61 -17.54
C LEU A 125 12.56 -9.80 -17.98
N PRO A 126 13.26 -10.83 -17.48
CA PRO A 126 14.66 -11.03 -17.83
C PRO A 126 14.80 -11.52 -19.27
N TYR A 127 15.94 -11.22 -19.90
CA TYR A 127 16.21 -11.63 -21.28
C TYR A 127 17.66 -12.08 -21.49
N THR A 128 17.89 -12.90 -22.52
CA THR A 128 19.25 -13.29 -22.93
C THR A 128 19.97 -12.11 -23.57
N ARG A 129 21.31 -12.17 -23.70
CA ARG A 129 22.06 -11.13 -24.43
C ARG A 129 21.63 -10.94 -25.90
N SER A 130 21.00 -11.95 -26.49
CA SER A 130 20.42 -11.88 -27.84
C SER A 130 18.99 -11.31 -27.88
N GLY A 131 18.46 -10.86 -26.74
CA GLY A 131 17.13 -10.24 -26.64
C GLY A 131 15.96 -11.21 -26.43
N LYS A 132 16.20 -12.51 -26.21
CA LYS A 132 15.10 -13.47 -25.97
C LYS A 132 14.55 -13.30 -24.54
N ILE A 133 13.28 -12.91 -24.44
CA ILE A 133 12.57 -12.77 -23.15
C ILE A 133 12.37 -14.14 -22.50
N ILE A 134 12.57 -14.20 -21.18
CA ILE A 134 12.36 -15.36 -20.32
C ILE A 134 11.13 -15.10 -19.45
N ASP A 135 9.97 -15.50 -19.96
CA ASP A 135 8.71 -15.47 -19.24
C ASP A 135 8.37 -16.87 -18.72
N THR A 136 8.51 -17.06 -17.41
CA THR A 136 8.26 -18.33 -16.73
C THR A 136 7.39 -18.05 -15.50
N PRO A 137 6.52 -18.99 -15.12
CA PRO A 137 5.56 -18.77 -14.02
C PRO A 137 6.23 -18.52 -12.66
N TYR A 138 7.48 -18.94 -12.52
CA TYR A 138 8.32 -18.73 -11.35
C TYR A 138 9.71 -18.21 -11.73
N SER A 139 10.30 -17.44 -10.82
CA SER A 139 11.69 -16.99 -10.85
C SER A 139 12.57 -17.87 -9.93
N ASN A 140 13.86 -17.52 -9.85
CA ASN A 140 14.78 -18.08 -8.85
C ASN A 140 14.77 -17.30 -7.51
N GLY A 141 13.69 -16.57 -7.21
CA GLY A 141 13.50 -15.83 -5.97
C GLY A 141 13.13 -14.36 -6.18
N CYS A 142 13.60 -13.76 -7.27
CA CYS A 142 13.26 -12.37 -7.63
C CYS A 142 11.77 -12.16 -7.90
N ILE A 143 11.34 -10.91 -7.87
CA ILE A 143 9.97 -10.50 -8.17
C ILE A 143 9.98 -9.83 -9.54
N ARG A 144 9.28 -10.43 -10.51
CA ARG A 144 9.20 -9.92 -11.89
C ARG A 144 8.01 -9.00 -12.03
N LEU A 145 8.27 -7.77 -12.47
CA LEU A 145 7.27 -6.75 -12.74
C LEU A 145 6.91 -6.76 -14.23
N PRO A 146 5.65 -6.44 -14.59
CA PRO A 146 5.25 -6.30 -15.98
C PRO A 146 5.96 -5.08 -16.61
N ALA A 147 6.13 -5.15 -17.93
CA ALA A 147 6.73 -4.06 -18.69
C ALA A 147 5.99 -2.73 -18.45
N GLY A 148 6.74 -1.65 -18.26
CA GLY A 148 6.24 -0.33 -17.92
C GLY A 148 6.18 -0.11 -16.40
N LEU A 149 5.63 -1.08 -15.65
CA LEU A 149 5.62 -0.99 -14.17
C LEU A 149 7.04 -1.13 -13.60
N ASP A 150 7.86 -2.00 -14.19
CA ASP A 150 9.27 -2.16 -13.84
C ASP A 150 10.05 -0.82 -13.89
N GLN A 151 9.95 -0.11 -15.01
CA GLN A 151 10.60 1.18 -15.19
C GLN A 151 9.98 2.26 -14.29
N GLU A 152 8.66 2.27 -14.13
CA GLU A 152 7.97 3.22 -13.24
C GLU A 152 8.43 3.05 -11.79
N VAL A 153 8.39 1.82 -11.27
CA VAL A 153 8.84 1.49 -9.91
C VAL A 153 10.32 1.80 -9.76
N PHE A 154 11.15 1.51 -10.77
CA PHE A 154 12.56 1.86 -10.75
C PHE A 154 12.78 3.36 -10.67
N ASN A 155 12.08 4.17 -11.45
CA ASN A 155 12.25 5.63 -11.43
C ASN A 155 11.72 6.24 -10.12
N TRP A 156 10.58 5.75 -9.64
CA TRP A 156 9.92 6.26 -8.44
C TRP A 156 10.64 5.88 -7.14
N ALA A 157 11.13 4.64 -7.01
CA ALA A 157 11.74 4.18 -5.76
C ALA A 157 13.14 4.75 -5.54
N ASP A 158 13.45 5.16 -4.31
CA ASP A 158 14.78 5.58 -3.90
C ASP A 158 15.52 4.44 -3.21
N ILE A 159 16.85 4.52 -3.14
CA ILE A 159 17.60 3.67 -2.21
C ILE A 159 17.11 4.01 -0.79
N GLY A 160 16.66 3.01 -0.05
CA GLY A 160 16.03 3.17 1.26
C GLY A 160 14.51 3.06 1.27
N THR A 161 13.83 3.10 0.10
CA THR A 161 12.38 2.84 0.00
C THR A 161 12.04 1.50 0.67
N GLN A 162 11.01 1.49 1.52
CA GLN A 162 10.63 0.30 2.27
C GLN A 162 10.01 -0.75 1.34
N VAL A 163 10.31 -2.03 1.59
CA VAL A 163 9.71 -3.16 0.87
C VAL A 163 9.18 -4.16 1.88
N GLN A 164 7.89 -4.43 1.84
CA GLN A 164 7.23 -5.40 2.71
C GLN A 164 6.69 -6.54 1.85
N VAL A 165 7.24 -7.74 2.06
CA VAL A 165 6.84 -8.94 1.33
C VAL A 165 6.15 -9.90 2.29
N TYR A 166 4.94 -10.33 1.94
CA TYR A 166 4.19 -11.30 2.73
C TYR A 166 3.46 -12.28 1.82
N ASN A 167 2.93 -13.36 2.41
CA ASN A 167 2.27 -14.43 1.66
C ASN A 167 1.01 -14.86 2.41
N SER A 168 -0.10 -14.19 2.15
CA SER A 168 -1.38 -14.57 2.77
C SER A 168 -2.58 -14.18 1.91
N ARG A 169 -3.60 -15.04 1.93
CA ARG A 169 -4.95 -14.74 1.43
C ARG A 169 -5.91 -14.32 2.53
N LEU A 170 -5.55 -14.50 3.79
CA LEU A 170 -6.37 -14.14 4.93
C LEU A 170 -5.86 -12.83 5.48
N VAL A 171 -6.68 -11.79 5.46
CA VAL A 171 -6.24 -10.44 5.85
C VAL A 171 -7.24 -9.77 6.77
N LYS A 172 -6.74 -8.87 7.61
CA LYS A 172 -7.56 -7.94 8.39
C LYS A 172 -6.84 -6.59 8.49
N THR A 173 -7.56 -5.54 8.90
CA THR A 173 -6.90 -4.29 9.30
C THR A 173 -6.51 -4.35 10.77
N ALA A 174 -5.73 -3.35 11.23
CA ALA A 174 -5.37 -3.25 12.64
C ALA A 174 -6.60 -2.98 13.52
N ASP A 175 -7.50 -2.13 13.03
CA ASP A 175 -8.61 -1.57 13.81
C ASP A 175 -9.94 -2.32 13.65
N ASP A 176 -10.00 -3.30 12.73
CA ASP A 176 -11.19 -4.13 12.47
C ASP A 176 -10.85 -5.62 12.69
N PRO A 177 -11.60 -6.36 13.54
CA PRO A 177 -11.40 -7.79 13.73
C PRO A 177 -11.87 -8.65 12.54
N THR A 178 -12.65 -8.08 11.61
CA THR A 178 -13.19 -8.82 10.46
C THR A 178 -12.06 -9.35 9.58
N VAL A 179 -12.06 -10.67 9.39
CA VAL A 179 -11.11 -11.35 8.52
C VAL A 179 -11.71 -11.48 7.12
N TYR A 180 -10.92 -11.15 6.12
CA TYR A 180 -11.29 -11.30 4.71
C TYR A 180 -10.42 -12.36 4.04
N TYR A 181 -11.02 -13.15 3.16
CA TYR A 181 -10.32 -13.98 2.20
C TYR A 181 -10.15 -13.23 0.88
N LEU A 182 -8.92 -13.19 0.34
CA LEU A 182 -8.58 -12.55 -0.93
C LEU A 182 -8.57 -13.56 -2.09
N SER A 183 -9.42 -13.28 -3.08
CA SER A 183 -9.58 -14.07 -4.29
C SER A 183 -8.68 -13.56 -5.42
N ASP A 184 -8.40 -14.42 -6.41
CA ASP A 184 -7.50 -14.09 -7.52
C ASP A 184 -8.07 -13.04 -8.49
N ASP A 185 -9.40 -12.97 -8.55
CA ASP A 185 -10.21 -12.01 -9.32
C ASP A 185 -10.20 -10.59 -8.72
N GLY A 186 -9.50 -10.37 -7.60
CA GLY A 186 -9.44 -9.08 -6.93
C GLY A 186 -10.62 -8.80 -6.01
N THR A 187 -11.43 -9.82 -5.67
CA THR A 187 -12.47 -9.70 -4.66
C THR A 187 -11.99 -10.09 -3.27
N LYS A 188 -12.70 -9.58 -2.25
CA LYS A 188 -12.59 -9.99 -0.85
C LYS A 188 -13.91 -10.55 -0.34
N ASP A 189 -13.85 -11.69 0.35
CA ASP A 189 -14.99 -12.32 1.04
C ASP A 189 -14.82 -12.16 2.55
N GLY A 190 -15.81 -11.56 3.21
CA GLY A 190 -15.80 -11.36 4.66
C GLY A 190 -16.17 -12.66 5.38
N ILE A 191 -15.32 -13.12 6.28
CA ILE A 191 -15.54 -14.35 7.03
C ILE A 191 -16.46 -14.03 8.23
N PRO A 192 -17.71 -14.55 8.27
CA PRO A 192 -18.72 -14.06 9.21
C PRO A 192 -18.47 -14.40 10.67
N SER A 193 -17.74 -15.48 10.95
CA SER A 193 -17.50 -15.92 12.33
C SER A 193 -16.26 -16.84 12.44
N PRO A 194 -15.70 -17.01 13.66
CA PRO A 194 -14.66 -18.01 13.95
C PRO A 194 -15.02 -19.43 13.50
N GLU A 195 -16.28 -19.84 13.64
CA GLU A 195 -16.73 -21.18 13.23
C GLU A 195 -16.69 -21.35 11.71
N VAL A 196 -17.07 -20.31 10.94
CA VAL A 196 -16.92 -20.31 9.48
C VAL A 196 -15.44 -20.31 9.09
N PHE A 197 -14.60 -19.57 9.81
CA PHE A 197 -13.15 -19.56 9.60
C PHE A 197 -12.54 -20.96 9.75
N GLU A 198 -12.84 -21.64 10.87
CA GLU A 198 -12.30 -22.96 11.19
C GLU A 198 -12.87 -24.06 10.31
N SER A 199 -14.17 -24.01 9.99
CA SER A 199 -14.80 -24.98 9.08
C SER A 199 -14.25 -24.92 7.64
N ARG A 200 -13.78 -23.75 7.20
CA ARG A 200 -13.06 -23.60 5.91
C ARG A 200 -11.60 -24.08 5.98
N GLY A 201 -11.14 -24.57 7.13
CA GLY A 201 -9.79 -25.07 7.35
C GLY A 201 -8.72 -23.98 7.44
N PHE A 202 -9.13 -22.72 7.60
CA PHE A 202 -8.21 -21.60 7.75
C PHE A 202 -7.52 -21.64 9.11
N LYS A 203 -6.30 -21.06 9.18
CA LYS A 203 -5.51 -21.02 10.41
C LYS A 203 -5.29 -19.58 10.82
N TRP A 204 -5.57 -19.28 12.08
CA TRP A 204 -5.45 -17.93 12.63
C TRP A 204 -4.06 -17.32 12.44
N LYS A 205 -3.02 -18.16 12.50
CA LYS A 205 -1.63 -17.75 12.25
C LYS A 205 -1.33 -17.32 10.79
N ASP A 206 -2.20 -17.66 9.85
CA ASP A 206 -2.03 -17.31 8.44
C ASP A 206 -2.64 -15.94 8.12
N ILE A 207 -3.30 -15.27 9.08
CA ILE A 207 -3.87 -13.94 8.90
C ILE A 207 -2.75 -12.89 8.86
N ALA A 208 -2.70 -12.11 7.78
CA ALA A 208 -1.86 -10.93 7.68
C ALA A 208 -2.63 -9.66 8.07
N THR A 209 -1.97 -8.74 8.78
CA THR A 209 -2.51 -7.40 9.00
C THR A 209 -2.08 -6.49 7.86
N ILE A 210 -3.03 -5.79 7.24
CA ILE A 210 -2.80 -4.90 6.09
C ILE A 210 -3.38 -3.50 6.33
N PRO A 211 -2.86 -2.45 5.66
CA PRO A 211 -3.46 -1.11 5.70
C PRO A 211 -4.91 -1.11 5.17
N LEU A 212 -5.76 -0.24 5.71
CA LEU A 212 -7.13 -0.08 5.22
C LEU A 212 -7.16 0.28 3.73
N ALA A 213 -6.27 1.17 3.28
CA ALA A 213 -6.12 1.55 1.89
C ALA A 213 -5.81 0.36 0.95
N GLU A 214 -5.08 -0.65 1.44
CA GLU A 214 -4.87 -1.89 0.70
C GLU A 214 -6.14 -2.75 0.67
N LEU A 215 -6.85 -2.88 1.79
CA LEU A 215 -8.07 -3.69 1.87
C LEU A 215 -9.20 -3.15 0.98
N ILE A 216 -9.38 -1.82 0.91
CA ILE A 216 -10.43 -1.20 0.10
C ILE A 216 -10.16 -1.25 -1.41
N ASN A 217 -8.93 -1.56 -1.81
CA ASN A 217 -8.56 -1.79 -3.22
C ASN A 217 -9.13 -3.11 -3.77
N PHE A 218 -9.68 -3.98 -2.91
CA PHE A 218 -10.41 -5.19 -3.30
C PHE A 218 -11.91 -4.94 -3.27
N SER A 219 -12.60 -5.36 -4.35
CA SER A 219 -14.07 -5.33 -4.44
C SER A 219 -14.69 -6.35 -3.50
N LEU A 220 -15.87 -6.06 -2.93
CA LEU A 220 -16.60 -7.09 -2.19
C LEU A 220 -17.04 -8.21 -3.14
N ALA A 221 -16.86 -9.47 -2.73
CA ALA A 221 -17.41 -10.60 -3.45
C ALA A 221 -18.94 -10.43 -3.53
N THR A 222 -19.50 -10.53 -4.74
CA THR A 222 -20.96 -10.58 -4.89
C THR A 222 -21.43 -11.88 -4.25
N SER A 223 -22.38 -11.81 -3.31
CA SER A 223 -22.97 -13.01 -2.71
C SER A 223 -23.65 -13.83 -3.82
N THR A 224 -22.97 -14.84 -4.35
CA THR A 224 -23.65 -15.94 -5.02
C THR A 224 -24.18 -16.82 -3.91
N ASN A 225 -25.32 -16.44 -3.32
CA ASN A 225 -26.17 -17.42 -2.66
C ASN A 225 -26.68 -18.36 -3.77
N PRO A 226 -26.36 -19.67 -3.74
CA PRO A 226 -27.14 -20.65 -4.48
C PRO A 226 -28.58 -20.73 -3.93
#